data_AF-M1P700-F1
#
_entry.id   AF-M1P700-F1
#
_cell.length_a   1.000
_cell.length_b   1.000
_cell.length_c   1.000
_cell.angle_alpha   90.00
_cell.angle_beta   90.00
_cell.angle_gamma   90.00
#
_symmetry.space_group_name_H-M   'P 1'
#
loop_
_entity.id
_entity.type
_entity.pdbx_description
1 polymer ?
#
loop_
_entity_poly.entity_id
_entity_poly.type
_entity_poly.pdbx_seq_one_letter_code
_entity_poly.pdbx_strand_id
1 'polypeptide(L)'
;MKETSVHPSLLSYLLPEQQKFYLRLRPATPNTSPDNFSSAPFTILNDADPLARTFRGAFVTDFGSTIKEVNLLIQRDTIQWPLEQDSFLNNSIIDQYWQQAMTMRRARTPEHSILLATQVDRQQQLLAFASLFYCRKKEVFFELPCPECGKTLQLCKDDVLLQLAGLAPYSTGLHRYLFCPSCTQSNGQSLWYTREKQANEPSTVHDCRQLFIDYSKFDSQPLQDNPFPCLNCQDHELCYGSQQAVHDTIFGLAFYPFYMLITERDSLDGFHLLPLLQHKQFPSFQEPSASVPSPTDTIQEKRGEQNHDEAILTIMQKLAQKHKQKAPVSFHKENISSNHISSVRDSDTVDDFSQETVIMGGPENHFSTDEDTVQTVKMPPPDKATFNTTYTPEHPDGQLSEKNPIPENDELAETIILRPGKKS
;
A
#
# COMPACT_ATOMS: atom_id res chain seq x y z
N MET A 1 16.90 6.43 25.45
CA MET A 1 16.43 5.99 24.13
C MET A 1 15.17 6.78 23.81
N LYS A 2 15.03 7.28 22.58
CA LYS A 2 13.74 7.81 22.11
C LYS A 2 12.72 6.68 22.00
N GLU A 3 11.45 7.04 22.01
CA GLU A 3 10.32 6.11 21.92
C GLU A 3 10.38 5.31 20.60
N THR A 4 10.36 3.98 20.69
CA THR A 4 10.36 3.10 19.52
C THR A 4 9.01 3.17 18.83
N SER A 5 8.97 3.65 17.58
CA SER A 5 7.73 3.78 16.82
C SER A 5 7.13 2.41 16.52
N VAL A 6 6.03 2.06 17.20
CA VAL A 6 5.24 0.87 16.89
C VAL A 6 4.47 1.12 15.60
N HIS A 7 4.83 0.41 14.54
CA HIS A 7 4.15 0.52 13.25
C HIS A 7 2.88 -0.35 13.23
N PRO A 8 1.73 0.15 12.76
CA PRO A 8 0.52 -0.65 12.61
C PRO A 8 0.71 -1.79 11.61
N SER A 9 0.07 -2.92 11.90
CA SER A 9 0.01 -4.07 11.00
C SER A 9 -0.99 -3.86 9.87
N LEU A 10 -0.60 -4.23 8.64
CA LEU A 10 -1.53 -4.37 7.51
C LEU A 10 -2.12 -5.79 7.41
N LEU A 11 -1.52 -6.80 8.07
CA LEU A 11 -1.96 -8.20 8.02
C LEU A 11 -3.42 -8.38 8.47
N SER A 12 -3.86 -7.60 9.46
CA SER A 12 -5.26 -7.58 9.94
C SER A 12 -6.30 -7.25 8.87
N TYR A 13 -5.88 -6.69 7.73
CA TYR A 13 -6.72 -6.44 6.56
C TYR A 13 -6.40 -7.36 5.39
N LEU A 14 -5.30 -8.12 5.39
CA LEU A 14 -4.89 -8.99 4.27
C LEU A 14 -5.25 -10.47 4.48
N LEU A 15 -5.47 -10.89 5.72
CA LEU A 15 -5.71 -12.29 6.09
C LEU A 15 -7.23 -12.60 6.18
N PRO A 16 -7.78 -13.51 5.34
CA PRO A 16 -9.22 -13.80 5.31
C PRO A 16 -9.77 -14.35 6.63
N GLU A 17 -9.00 -15.21 7.30
CA GLU A 17 -9.41 -15.94 8.52
C GLU A 17 -9.78 -15.04 9.71
N GLN A 18 -9.46 -13.75 9.63
CA GLN A 18 -9.66 -12.80 10.73
C GLN A 18 -10.87 -11.88 10.53
N GLN A 19 -11.40 -11.75 9.31
CA GLN A 19 -12.38 -10.70 8.97
C GLN A 19 -13.45 -11.17 7.97
N LYS A 20 -14.67 -10.62 8.08
CA LYS A 20 -15.76 -10.83 7.09
C LYS A 20 -15.50 -10.18 5.73
N PHE A 21 -14.57 -9.23 5.68
CA PHE A 21 -14.06 -8.65 4.45
C PHE A 21 -12.58 -8.31 4.62
N TYR A 22 -11.81 -8.44 3.54
CA TYR A 22 -10.37 -8.21 3.54
C TYR A 22 -9.93 -7.52 2.24
N LEU A 23 -8.76 -6.92 2.28
CA LEU A 23 -8.03 -6.32 1.17
C LEU A 23 -7.25 -7.41 0.44
N ARG A 24 -7.56 -7.62 -0.84
CA ARG A 24 -6.86 -8.58 -1.72
C ARG A 24 -6.10 -7.81 -2.78
N LEU A 25 -4.77 -7.94 -2.82
CA LEU A 25 -3.98 -7.54 -3.98
C LEU A 25 -4.35 -8.44 -5.17
N ARG A 26 -4.52 -7.85 -6.37
CA ARG A 26 -4.77 -8.61 -7.60
C ARG A 26 -3.49 -9.35 -7.98
N PRO A 27 -3.49 -10.69 -8.15
CA PRO A 27 -2.33 -11.41 -8.69
C PRO A 27 -1.91 -10.83 -10.05
N ALA A 28 -0.62 -10.90 -10.37
CA ALA A 28 -0.16 -10.63 -11.72
C ALA A 28 -0.75 -11.68 -12.68
N THR A 29 -1.20 -11.28 -13.86
CA THR A 29 -1.49 -12.24 -14.94
C THR A 29 -0.19 -12.97 -15.28
N PRO A 30 -0.20 -14.32 -15.43
CA PRO A 30 0.97 -15.04 -15.89
C PRO A 30 1.38 -14.50 -17.28
N ASN A 31 2.47 -13.76 -17.34
CA ASN A 31 3.05 -13.39 -18.63
C ASN A 31 3.51 -14.68 -19.30
N THR A 32 3.09 -14.90 -20.54
CA THR A 32 3.45 -16.07 -21.35
C THR A 32 4.93 -16.10 -21.77
N SER A 33 5.74 -15.14 -21.32
CA SER A 33 7.20 -15.15 -21.42
C SER A 33 7.83 -15.83 -20.19
N PRO A 34 8.47 -17.00 -20.32
CA PRO A 34 8.99 -17.78 -19.18
C PRO A 34 10.22 -17.20 -18.46
N ASP A 35 10.74 -16.05 -18.89
CA ASP A 35 12.11 -15.58 -18.55
C ASP A 35 12.23 -14.55 -17.42
N ASN A 36 11.15 -14.20 -16.69
CA ASN A 36 11.20 -13.14 -15.68
C ASN A 36 10.95 -13.60 -14.23
N PHE A 37 12.03 -14.13 -13.63
CA PHE A 37 12.19 -14.32 -12.17
C PHE A 37 11.96 -13.03 -11.36
N SER A 38 12.11 -11.86 -11.98
CA SER A 38 11.87 -10.54 -11.39
C SER A 38 10.39 -10.10 -11.37
N SER A 39 9.46 -10.91 -11.91
CA SER A 39 8.04 -10.53 -11.95
C SER A 39 7.43 -10.46 -10.55
N ALA A 40 6.83 -9.30 -10.22
CA ALA A 40 6.07 -9.13 -8.98
C ALA A 40 4.84 -10.06 -8.99
N PRO A 41 4.48 -10.70 -7.86
CA PRO A 41 3.33 -11.60 -7.79
C PRO A 41 1.97 -10.87 -7.92
N PHE A 42 1.95 -9.55 -7.95
CA PHE A 42 0.75 -8.71 -7.99
C PHE A 42 0.75 -7.77 -9.20
N THR A 43 -0.44 -7.40 -9.68
CA THR A 43 -0.61 -6.42 -10.76
C THR A 43 -0.14 -5.04 -10.29
N ILE A 44 0.97 -4.57 -10.86
CA ILE A 44 1.44 -3.19 -10.73
C ILE A 44 0.84 -2.37 -11.87
N LEU A 45 0.18 -1.26 -11.54
CA LEU A 45 -0.43 -0.32 -12.49
C LEU A 45 0.55 0.79 -12.89
N ASN A 46 1.43 1.19 -11.98
CA ASN A 46 2.48 2.20 -12.22
C ASN A 46 3.71 1.87 -11.35
N ASP A 47 4.88 1.81 -11.99
CA ASP A 47 6.20 1.65 -11.34
C ASP A 47 7.20 2.75 -11.76
N ALA A 48 6.71 3.83 -12.40
CA ALA A 48 7.53 4.93 -12.92
C ALA A 48 7.67 6.12 -11.95
N ASP A 49 6.82 6.21 -10.90
CA ASP A 49 6.96 7.24 -9.87
C ASP A 49 8.17 6.90 -8.97
N PRO A 50 9.08 7.84 -8.67
CA PRO A 50 10.32 7.54 -7.95
C PRO A 50 10.13 7.38 -6.44
N LEU A 51 9.00 7.82 -5.87
CA LEU A 51 8.68 7.70 -4.45
C LEU A 51 7.69 6.57 -4.15
N ALA A 52 6.81 6.24 -5.11
CA ALA A 52 5.75 5.27 -4.91
C ALA A 52 5.57 4.27 -6.06
N ARG A 53 4.85 3.19 -5.76
CA ARG A 53 4.38 2.18 -6.72
C ARG A 53 2.88 1.99 -6.53
N THR A 54 2.14 1.89 -7.63
CA THR A 54 0.68 1.69 -7.58
C THR A 54 0.36 0.23 -7.87
N PHE A 55 -0.22 -0.47 -6.89
CA PHE A 55 -0.75 -1.83 -7.05
C PHE A 55 -2.26 -1.80 -7.27
N ARG A 56 -2.78 -2.80 -7.99
CA ARG A 56 -4.22 -3.04 -8.08
C ARG A 56 -4.68 -3.98 -6.96
N GLY A 57 -5.80 -3.68 -6.32
CA GLY A 57 -6.44 -4.54 -5.34
C GLY A 57 -7.95 -4.42 -5.30
N ALA A 58 -8.56 -5.05 -4.32
CA ALA A 58 -9.99 -4.97 -4.04
C ALA A 58 -10.27 -5.24 -2.56
N PHE A 59 -11.29 -4.60 -2.00
CA PHE A 59 -11.96 -5.13 -0.81
C PHE A 59 -12.91 -6.23 -1.25
N VAL A 60 -12.85 -7.38 -0.58
CA VAL A 60 -13.56 -8.61 -0.91
C VAL A 60 -14.18 -9.22 0.35
N THR A 61 -15.28 -9.95 0.21
CA THR A 61 -15.86 -10.74 1.31
C THR A 61 -14.99 -11.96 1.63
N ASP A 62 -15.24 -12.58 2.79
CA ASP A 62 -14.76 -13.93 3.13
C ASP A 62 -15.13 -15.00 2.07
N PHE A 63 -16.27 -14.86 1.39
CA PHE A 63 -16.65 -15.66 0.21
C PHE A 63 -15.93 -15.26 -1.09
N GLY A 64 -15.00 -14.30 -1.05
CA GLY A 64 -14.16 -13.89 -2.18
C GLY A 64 -14.82 -12.94 -3.19
N SER A 65 -16.08 -12.54 -2.97
CA SER A 65 -16.83 -11.60 -3.80
C SER A 65 -16.26 -10.19 -3.66
N THR A 66 -16.01 -9.48 -4.78
CA THR A 66 -15.53 -8.09 -4.73
C THR A 66 -16.62 -7.15 -4.23
N ILE A 67 -16.29 -6.41 -3.17
CA ILE A 67 -17.09 -5.28 -2.65
C ILE A 67 -16.70 -4.00 -3.40
N LYS A 68 -15.40 -3.73 -3.56
CA LYS A 68 -14.89 -2.49 -4.17
C LYS A 68 -13.50 -2.69 -4.75
N GLU A 69 -13.28 -2.33 -6.01
CA GLU A 69 -11.94 -2.29 -6.62
C GLU A 69 -11.19 -1.03 -6.15
N VAL A 70 -9.91 -1.18 -5.84
CA VAL A 70 -9.06 -0.10 -5.32
C VAL A 70 -7.66 -0.11 -5.93
N ASN A 71 -7.02 1.06 -5.95
CA ASN A 71 -5.59 1.18 -6.21
C ASN A 71 -4.87 1.46 -4.88
N LEU A 72 -3.71 0.84 -4.67
CA LEU A 72 -2.89 1.02 -3.48
C LEU A 72 -1.60 1.69 -3.90
N LEU A 73 -1.42 2.95 -3.52
CA LEU A 73 -0.17 3.67 -3.70
C LEU A 73 0.72 3.38 -2.48
N ILE A 74 1.85 2.71 -2.70
CA ILE A 74 2.77 2.23 -1.66
C ILE A 74 4.14 2.89 -1.83
N GLN A 75 4.74 3.38 -0.74
CA GLN A 75 6.09 3.93 -0.73
C GLN A 75 7.16 2.92 -1.15
N ARG A 76 8.13 3.34 -1.97
CA ARG A 76 9.23 2.48 -2.43
C ARG A 76 10.32 2.29 -1.37
N ASP A 77 10.96 1.13 -1.39
CA ASP A 77 12.19 0.85 -0.61
C ASP A 77 13.43 1.54 -1.16
N THR A 78 13.55 1.58 -2.49
CA THR A 78 14.66 2.22 -3.21
C THR A 78 14.10 3.42 -3.98
N ILE A 79 14.57 4.62 -3.65
CA ILE A 79 14.13 5.87 -4.25
C ILE A 79 14.90 6.09 -5.56
N GLN A 80 14.19 6.10 -6.69
CA GLN A 80 14.79 6.22 -8.02
C GLN A 80 14.85 7.69 -8.47
N TRP A 81 15.51 8.54 -7.68
CA TRP A 81 15.62 9.97 -7.96
C TRP A 81 16.84 10.30 -8.84
N PRO A 82 16.71 11.14 -9.89
CA PRO A 82 17.85 11.63 -10.65
C PRO A 82 18.80 12.47 -9.75
N LEU A 83 19.97 11.91 -9.44
CA LEU A 83 20.98 12.50 -8.55
C LEU A 83 21.43 13.91 -8.98
N GLU A 84 21.29 14.24 -10.26
CA GLU A 84 21.73 15.51 -10.84
C GLU A 84 20.81 16.71 -10.50
N GLN A 85 19.58 16.49 -10.03
CA GLN A 85 18.57 17.56 -9.99
C GLN A 85 18.24 18.14 -8.62
N ASP A 86 18.30 17.38 -7.51
CA ASP A 86 17.99 17.90 -6.17
C ASP A 86 18.75 17.18 -5.04
N SER A 87 19.82 17.81 -4.54
CA SER A 87 20.67 17.29 -3.45
C SER A 87 20.05 17.40 -2.04
N PHE A 88 18.80 17.89 -1.93
CA PHE A 88 18.13 18.05 -0.63
C PHE A 88 17.33 16.83 -0.19
N LEU A 89 16.96 15.92 -1.11
CA LEU A 89 16.01 14.86 -0.81
C LEU A 89 16.58 13.85 0.21
N ASN A 90 15.87 13.70 1.33
CA ASN A 90 16.21 12.80 2.42
C ASN A 90 14.94 12.15 2.98
N ASN A 91 15.08 11.14 3.85
CA ASN A 91 13.94 10.41 4.40
C ASN A 91 12.96 11.31 5.17
N SER A 92 13.44 12.35 5.88
CA SER A 92 12.59 13.29 6.63
C SER A 92 11.67 14.10 5.71
N ILE A 93 12.20 14.52 4.56
CA ILE A 93 11.44 15.21 3.52
C ILE A 93 10.45 14.26 2.85
N ILE A 94 10.83 12.99 2.64
CA ILE A 94 9.91 11.97 2.12
C ILE A 94 8.76 11.72 3.12
N ASP A 95 9.04 11.59 4.41
CA ASP A 95 8.01 11.48 5.47
C ASP A 95 7.01 12.66 5.37
N GLN A 96 7.52 13.90 5.23
CA GLN A 96 6.68 15.10 5.08
C GLN A 96 5.82 15.08 3.80
N TYR A 97 6.36 14.64 2.66
CA TYR A 97 5.59 14.55 1.41
C TYR A 97 4.39 13.60 1.53
N TRP A 98 4.51 12.49 2.26
CA TRP A 98 3.38 11.58 2.48
C TRP A 98 2.29 12.20 3.37
N GLN A 99 2.66 12.97 4.40
CA GLN A 99 1.69 13.73 5.21
C GLN A 99 0.97 14.81 4.37
N GLN A 100 1.70 15.53 3.52
CA GLN A 100 1.13 16.54 2.63
C GLN A 100 0.21 15.92 1.59
N ALA A 101 0.62 14.82 0.93
CA ALA A 101 -0.21 14.10 -0.04
C ALA A 101 -1.51 13.61 0.58
N MET A 102 -1.46 13.07 1.80
CA MET A 102 -2.63 12.65 2.57
C MET A 102 -3.56 13.84 2.91
N THR A 103 -2.99 14.97 3.31
CA THR A 103 -3.72 16.20 3.67
C THR A 103 -4.43 16.81 2.46
N MET A 104 -3.71 17.03 1.36
CA MET A 104 -4.28 17.57 0.12
C MET A 104 -5.38 16.69 -0.45
N ARG A 105 -5.23 15.37 -0.33
CA ARG A 105 -6.24 14.42 -0.82
C ARG A 105 -7.54 14.51 -0.02
N ARG A 106 -7.48 14.51 1.32
CA ARG A 106 -8.65 14.75 2.18
C ARG A 106 -9.38 16.05 1.84
N ALA A 107 -8.64 17.10 1.49
CA ALA A 107 -9.20 18.40 1.13
C ALA A 107 -9.81 18.46 -0.29
N ARG A 108 -9.44 17.55 -1.20
CA ARG A 108 -9.89 17.58 -2.61
C ARG A 108 -10.95 16.54 -2.95
N THR A 109 -10.77 15.31 -2.49
CA THR A 109 -11.65 14.16 -2.79
C THR A 109 -11.86 13.28 -1.55
N PRO A 110 -12.53 13.79 -0.50
CA PRO A 110 -12.81 13.04 0.72
C PRO A 110 -13.66 11.79 0.45
N GLU A 111 -14.65 11.86 -0.44
CA GLU A 111 -15.54 10.75 -0.82
C GLU A 111 -14.80 9.58 -1.49
N HIS A 112 -13.76 9.87 -2.28
CA HIS A 112 -12.91 8.85 -2.89
C HIS A 112 -11.74 8.41 -1.98
N SER A 113 -11.67 8.89 -0.73
CA SER A 113 -10.58 8.63 0.23
C SER A 113 -10.92 7.54 1.24
N ILE A 114 -10.48 6.31 0.95
CA ILE A 114 -10.66 5.16 1.85
C ILE A 114 -9.52 5.12 2.87
N LEU A 115 -9.88 5.02 4.15
CA LEU A 115 -8.93 4.91 5.26
C LEU A 115 -9.20 3.67 6.12
N LEU A 116 -8.11 2.96 6.42
CA LEU A 116 -8.11 1.87 7.40
C LEU A 116 -7.97 2.48 8.81
N ALA A 117 -8.66 1.91 9.80
CA ALA A 117 -8.71 2.47 11.15
C ALA A 117 -7.35 2.60 11.87
N THR A 118 -6.32 1.88 11.40
CA THR A 118 -4.94 1.92 11.91
C THR A 118 -3.97 2.72 11.03
N GLN A 119 -4.45 3.32 9.94
CA GLN A 119 -3.63 4.07 8.97
C GLN A 119 -3.33 5.50 9.43
N VAL A 120 -4.03 6.01 10.43
CA VAL A 120 -3.83 7.35 11.00
C VAL A 120 -3.80 7.32 12.52
N ASP A 121 -3.09 8.27 13.12
CA ASP A 121 -3.05 8.46 14.57
C ASP A 121 -4.22 9.33 15.10
N ARG A 122 -4.17 9.68 16.39
CA ARG A 122 -5.19 10.54 17.03
C ARG A 122 -5.14 11.98 16.52
N GLN A 123 -4.00 12.40 15.98
CA GLN A 123 -3.71 13.70 15.38
C GLN A 123 -3.98 13.70 13.87
N GLN A 124 -4.63 12.64 13.36
CA GLN A 124 -4.98 12.44 11.96
C GLN A 124 -3.79 12.38 10.99
N GLN A 125 -2.56 12.23 11.50
CA GLN A 125 -1.35 12.04 10.71
C GLN A 125 -1.30 10.62 10.16
N LEU A 126 -0.75 10.46 8.96
CA LEU A 126 -0.56 9.18 8.31
C LEU A 126 0.50 8.35 9.06
N LEU A 127 0.17 7.13 9.42
CA LEU A 127 1.09 6.16 10.00
C LEU A 127 1.69 5.27 8.91
N ALA A 128 2.99 5.00 9.00
CA ALA A 128 3.66 4.01 8.17
C ALA A 128 3.36 2.60 8.71
N PHE A 129 2.84 1.70 7.86
CA PHE A 129 2.63 0.30 8.20
C PHE A 129 3.96 -0.43 8.40
N ALA A 130 3.94 -1.53 9.18
CA ALA A 130 5.10 -2.39 9.36
C ALA A 130 5.55 -3.03 8.03
N SER A 131 6.84 -3.34 7.89
CA SER A 131 7.42 -3.99 6.70
C SER A 131 6.65 -5.26 6.32
N LEU A 132 6.34 -5.42 5.02
CA LEU A 132 5.40 -6.43 4.54
C LEU A 132 5.99 -7.29 3.41
N PHE A 133 5.91 -8.59 3.61
CA PHE A 133 6.44 -9.62 2.72
C PHE A 133 5.35 -10.64 2.35
N TYR A 134 5.60 -11.37 1.26
CA TYR A 134 4.69 -12.38 0.72
C TYR A 134 5.48 -13.64 0.38
N CYS A 135 5.06 -14.79 0.90
CA CYS A 135 5.60 -16.09 0.53
C CYS A 135 4.84 -16.65 -0.67
N ARG A 136 5.46 -16.68 -1.86
CA ARG A 136 4.84 -17.21 -3.09
C ARG A 136 4.43 -18.69 -2.97
N LYS A 137 5.11 -19.48 -2.13
CA LYS A 137 4.85 -20.93 -1.96
C LYS A 137 3.68 -21.24 -1.03
N LYS A 138 3.41 -20.37 -0.05
CA LYS A 138 2.30 -20.51 0.92
C LYS A 138 1.17 -19.51 0.69
N GLU A 139 1.31 -18.65 -0.31
CA GLU A 139 0.38 -17.58 -0.70
C GLU A 139 -0.06 -16.67 0.46
N VAL A 140 0.85 -16.44 1.42
CA VAL A 140 0.57 -15.75 2.68
C VAL A 140 1.45 -14.53 2.87
N PHE A 141 0.86 -13.46 3.41
CA PHE A 141 1.55 -12.26 3.85
C PHE A 141 2.11 -12.42 5.25
N PHE A 142 3.28 -11.83 5.51
CA PHE A 142 3.91 -11.81 6.83
C PHE A 142 4.71 -10.51 7.04
N GLU A 143 4.87 -10.12 8.31
CA GLU A 143 5.74 -9.03 8.71
C GLU A 143 7.13 -9.55 9.04
N LEU A 144 8.14 -8.69 8.99
CA LEU A 144 9.56 -9.07 9.05
C LEU A 144 10.06 -9.33 10.50
N PRO A 145 10.22 -10.60 10.95
CA PRO A 145 10.80 -10.87 12.26
C PRO A 145 12.33 -10.68 12.24
N CYS A 146 12.92 -10.51 13.42
CA CYS A 146 14.36 -10.60 13.63
C CYS A 146 14.80 -12.08 13.58
N PRO A 147 15.79 -12.46 12.74
CA PRO A 147 16.29 -13.85 12.69
C PRO A 147 16.79 -14.40 14.03
N GLU A 148 17.32 -13.53 14.90
CA GLU A 148 18.00 -13.92 16.14
C GLU A 148 17.04 -14.09 17.34
N CYS A 149 15.83 -13.50 17.31
CA CYS A 149 14.89 -13.56 18.44
C CYS A 149 13.39 -13.53 18.07
N GLY A 150 13.05 -13.54 16.79
CA GLY A 150 11.66 -13.58 16.29
C GLY A 150 10.86 -12.27 16.40
N LYS A 151 11.24 -11.35 17.29
CA LYS A 151 10.56 -10.05 17.45
C LYS A 151 10.73 -9.16 16.23
N THR A 152 9.74 -8.32 15.93
CA THR A 152 9.72 -7.44 14.75
C THR A 152 10.97 -6.56 14.62
N LEU A 153 11.55 -6.51 13.42
CA LEU A 153 12.59 -5.54 13.09
C LEU A 153 11.99 -4.12 12.93
N GLN A 154 12.70 -3.10 13.40
CA GLN A 154 12.25 -1.70 13.38
C GLN A 154 13.21 -0.81 12.61
N LEU A 155 12.66 0.20 11.93
CA LEU A 155 13.44 1.23 11.26
C LEU A 155 14.09 2.17 12.28
N CYS A 156 15.42 2.27 12.24
CA CYS A 156 16.12 3.25 13.04
C CYS A 156 16.02 4.65 12.42
N LYS A 157 15.38 5.56 13.14
CA LYS A 157 15.37 7.02 12.87
C LYS A 157 16.25 7.82 13.84
N ASP A 158 17.06 7.14 14.66
CA ASP A 158 17.98 7.78 15.61
C ASP A 158 19.38 7.91 14.98
N ASP A 159 19.66 9.10 14.44
CA ASP A 159 20.93 9.40 13.77
C ASP A 159 22.15 9.21 14.67
N VAL A 160 22.02 9.40 15.99
CA VAL A 160 23.14 9.20 16.93
C VAL A 160 23.45 7.71 17.04
N LEU A 161 22.42 6.86 17.12
CA LEU A 161 22.59 5.41 17.13
C LEU A 161 23.18 4.89 15.81
N LEU A 162 22.74 5.44 14.67
CA LEU A 162 23.28 5.11 13.34
C LEU A 162 24.76 5.50 13.23
N GLN A 163 25.12 6.73 13.62
CA GLN A 163 26.50 7.22 13.59
C GLN A 163 27.42 6.41 14.50
N LEU A 164 26.97 6.03 15.70
CA LEU A 164 27.72 5.15 16.61
C LEU A 164 27.95 3.74 16.02
N ALA A 165 27.07 3.27 15.13
CA ALA A 165 27.24 2.03 14.38
C ALA A 165 28.05 2.21 13.07
N GLY A 166 28.53 3.41 12.76
CA GLY A 166 29.25 3.72 11.51
C GLY A 166 28.34 3.79 10.27
N LEU A 167 27.04 4.04 10.47
CA LEU A 167 26.02 4.05 9.40
C LEU A 167 25.62 5.47 9.01
N ALA A 168 25.11 5.61 7.78
CA ALA A 168 24.59 6.88 7.30
C ALA A 168 23.36 7.34 8.11
N PRO A 169 23.25 8.63 8.48
CA PRO A 169 22.09 9.15 9.19
C PRO A 169 20.79 9.00 8.39
N TYR A 170 19.68 8.75 9.09
CA TYR A 170 18.35 8.69 8.51
C TYR A 170 17.91 10.07 8.02
N SER A 171 18.13 11.13 8.82
CA SER A 171 17.53 12.44 8.55
C SER A 171 18.16 13.21 7.40
N THR A 172 19.44 12.95 7.09
CA THR A 172 20.24 13.71 6.10
C THR A 172 20.50 12.94 4.80
N GLY A 173 19.90 11.76 4.61
CA GLY A 173 20.10 10.94 3.42
C GLY A 173 18.90 10.06 3.09
N LEU A 174 19.10 9.12 2.16
CA LEU A 174 18.09 8.14 1.73
C LEU A 174 18.35 6.72 2.25
N HIS A 175 19.46 6.54 2.99
CA HIS A 175 19.78 5.29 3.64
C HIS A 175 18.80 5.00 4.77
N ARG A 176 18.42 3.72 4.89
CA ARG A 176 17.48 3.24 5.90
C ARG A 176 18.00 1.90 6.41
N TYR A 177 17.95 1.74 7.73
CA TYR A 177 18.45 0.53 8.38
C TYR A 177 17.43 0.02 9.37
N LEU A 178 17.13 -1.27 9.29
CA LEU A 178 16.34 -2.00 10.25
C LEU A 178 17.25 -2.62 11.30
N PHE A 179 16.80 -2.68 12.55
CA PHE A 179 17.50 -3.35 13.65
C PHE A 179 16.50 -4.03 14.58
N CYS A 180 16.97 -4.85 15.52
CA CYS A 180 16.12 -5.39 16.57
C CYS A 180 16.38 -4.68 17.92
N PRO A 181 15.47 -3.83 18.41
CA PRO A 181 15.64 -3.15 19.69
C PRO A 181 15.85 -4.12 20.86
N SER A 182 15.19 -5.28 20.85
CA SER A 182 15.37 -6.30 21.88
C SER A 182 16.76 -6.93 21.86
N CYS A 183 17.34 -7.24 20.68
CA CYS A 183 18.72 -7.74 20.61
C CYS A 183 19.72 -6.69 21.09
N THR A 184 19.56 -5.43 20.65
CA THR A 184 20.39 -4.31 21.12
C THR A 184 20.32 -4.14 22.64
N GLN A 185 19.12 -4.23 23.23
CA GLN A 185 18.93 -4.12 24.68
C GLN A 185 19.52 -5.30 25.47
N SER A 186 19.39 -6.53 24.96
CA SER A 186 19.87 -7.74 25.65
C SER A 186 21.38 -7.92 25.55
N ASN A 187 21.97 -7.68 24.36
CA ASN A 187 23.34 -8.08 24.05
C ASN A 187 24.28 -6.89 23.79
N GLY A 188 23.77 -5.65 23.81
CA GLY A 188 24.52 -4.44 23.44
C GLY A 188 24.84 -4.33 21.93
N GLN A 189 24.45 -5.33 21.14
CA GLN A 189 24.70 -5.43 19.70
C GLN A 189 23.44 -5.93 18.98
N SER A 190 23.21 -5.44 17.78
CA SER A 190 22.24 -5.98 16.82
C SER A 190 22.90 -6.01 15.45
N LEU A 191 22.56 -7.03 14.65
CA LEU A 191 22.75 -6.95 13.20
C LEU A 191 21.87 -5.81 12.65
N TRP A 192 22.34 -5.19 11.58
CA TRP A 192 21.65 -4.13 10.86
C TRP A 192 21.23 -4.65 9.49
N TYR A 193 20.03 -4.31 9.03
CA TYR A 193 19.50 -4.79 7.76
C TYR A 193 19.11 -3.63 6.84
N THR A 194 19.60 -3.66 5.62
CA THR A 194 19.26 -2.72 4.53
C THR A 194 18.64 -3.50 3.37
N ARG A 195 17.91 -2.82 2.49
CA ARG A 195 17.38 -3.41 1.26
C ARG A 195 18.51 -3.87 0.33
N GLU A 196 19.47 -2.99 0.11
CA GLU A 196 20.63 -3.17 -0.77
C GLU A 196 21.86 -2.66 -0.02
N LYS A 197 22.90 -3.49 0.12
CA LYS A 197 24.13 -3.14 0.84
C LYS A 197 25.10 -2.38 -0.06
N GLN A 198 25.69 -1.31 0.46
CA GLN A 198 26.76 -0.57 -0.23
C GLN A 198 28.16 -1.11 0.13
N ALA A 199 29.12 -0.93 -0.79
CA ALA A 199 30.48 -1.43 -0.65
C ALA A 199 31.27 -0.79 0.52
N ASN A 200 30.85 0.37 1.01
CA ASN A 200 31.41 1.10 2.14
C ASN A 200 30.70 0.83 3.48
N GLU A 201 29.63 0.03 3.50
CA GLU A 201 28.91 -0.28 4.74
C GLU A 201 29.62 -1.36 5.57
N PRO A 202 29.57 -1.27 6.92
CA PRO A 202 30.20 -2.25 7.82
C PRO A 202 29.80 -3.71 7.55
N SER A 203 30.64 -4.65 7.96
CA SER A 203 30.34 -6.10 7.89
C SER A 203 29.08 -6.50 8.67
N THR A 204 28.73 -5.74 9.73
CA THR A 204 27.53 -5.91 10.55
C THR A 204 26.22 -5.51 9.86
N VAL A 205 26.30 -4.91 8.67
CA VAL A 205 25.14 -4.63 7.80
C VAL A 205 24.92 -5.81 6.86
N HIS A 206 23.72 -6.38 6.88
CA HIS A 206 23.23 -7.42 5.99
C HIS A 206 22.23 -6.80 4.99
N ASP A 207 22.22 -7.27 3.75
CA ASP A 207 21.20 -6.86 2.77
C ASP A 207 19.92 -7.72 2.89
N CYS A 208 18.92 -7.47 2.02
CA CYS A 208 17.71 -8.29 2.03
C CYS A 208 17.94 -9.76 1.65
N ARG A 209 19.01 -10.08 0.90
CA ARG A 209 19.34 -11.46 0.54
C ARG A 209 19.91 -12.18 1.76
N GLN A 210 20.88 -11.59 2.43
CA GLN A 210 21.46 -12.14 3.64
C GLN A 210 20.44 -12.26 4.76
N LEU A 211 19.51 -11.30 4.92
CA LEU A 211 18.39 -11.42 5.85
C LEU A 211 17.51 -12.65 5.57
N PHE A 212 17.23 -12.93 4.30
CA PHE A 212 16.47 -14.14 3.95
C PHE A 212 17.26 -15.40 4.30
N ILE A 213 18.57 -15.45 4.05
CA ILE A 213 19.43 -16.57 4.46
C ILE A 213 19.45 -16.73 5.98
N ASP A 214 19.52 -15.62 6.74
CA ASP A 214 19.53 -15.64 8.21
C ASP A 214 18.27 -16.31 8.80
N TYR A 215 17.14 -16.33 8.08
CA TYR A 215 15.93 -17.05 8.52
C TYR A 215 16.06 -18.58 8.55
N SER A 216 17.12 -19.15 7.97
CA SER A 216 17.48 -20.57 8.18
C SER A 216 17.89 -20.89 9.61
N LYS A 217 18.22 -19.87 10.42
CA LYS A 217 18.60 -20.00 11.84
C LYS A 217 17.42 -20.13 12.80
N PHE A 218 16.18 -20.02 12.34
CA PHE A 218 15.03 -20.11 13.22
C PHE A 218 14.87 -21.53 13.77
N ASP A 219 15.29 -21.73 15.02
CA ASP A 219 14.89 -22.86 15.83
C ASP A 219 13.36 -22.96 15.86
N SER A 220 12.80 -24.17 15.90
CA SER A 220 11.36 -24.47 15.75
C SER A 220 10.44 -23.94 16.87
N GLN A 221 10.88 -22.97 17.68
CA GLN A 221 10.07 -22.34 18.72
C GLN A 221 9.05 -21.37 18.10
N PRO A 222 7.75 -21.49 18.45
CA PRO A 222 6.70 -20.65 17.89
C PRO A 222 6.90 -19.17 18.26
N LEU A 223 6.92 -18.31 17.24
CA LEU A 223 6.87 -16.87 17.41
C LEU A 223 5.48 -16.48 17.95
N GLN A 224 5.44 -15.83 19.11
CA GLN A 224 4.17 -15.59 19.82
C GLN A 224 3.25 -14.58 19.12
N ASP A 225 3.82 -13.57 18.45
CA ASP A 225 3.08 -12.40 17.97
C ASP A 225 2.97 -12.26 16.42
N ASN A 226 3.74 -13.05 15.65
CA ASN A 226 3.79 -12.93 14.19
C ASN A 226 3.96 -14.31 13.53
N PRO A 227 2.99 -14.79 12.73
CA PRO A 227 3.04 -16.11 12.09
C PRO A 227 4.02 -16.12 10.92
N PHE A 228 5.31 -16.24 11.23
CA PHE A 228 6.37 -16.36 10.22
C PHE A 228 6.23 -17.70 9.46
N PRO A 229 5.97 -17.68 8.14
CA PRO A 229 5.50 -18.88 7.42
C PRO A 229 6.56 -19.95 7.21
N CYS A 230 7.84 -19.65 7.44
CA CYS A 230 8.93 -20.58 7.18
C CYS A 230 9.28 -21.47 8.39
N LEU A 231 8.88 -21.09 9.61
CA LEU A 231 9.29 -21.73 10.87
C LEU A 231 9.04 -23.25 10.95
N ASN A 232 7.94 -23.71 10.35
CA ASN A 232 7.57 -25.13 10.25
C ASN A 232 7.18 -25.49 8.81
N CYS A 233 7.85 -24.87 7.83
CA CYS A 233 7.53 -25.04 6.42
C CYS A 233 8.07 -26.37 5.87
N GLN A 234 7.22 -27.17 5.24
CA GLN A 234 7.62 -28.40 4.53
C GLN A 234 8.64 -28.13 3.41
N ASP A 235 8.65 -26.92 2.83
CA ASP A 235 9.59 -26.49 1.78
C ASP A 235 10.90 -25.90 2.35
N HIS A 236 11.17 -26.00 3.66
CA HIS A 236 12.34 -25.38 4.30
C HIS A 236 13.66 -25.82 3.66
N GLU A 237 13.84 -27.11 3.37
CA GLU A 237 15.05 -27.62 2.71
C GLU A 237 15.23 -27.07 1.29
N LEU A 238 14.14 -26.89 0.53
CA LEU A 238 14.19 -26.27 -0.80
C LEU A 238 14.56 -24.78 -0.72
N CYS A 239 13.99 -24.06 0.24
CA CYS A 239 14.22 -22.63 0.42
C CYS A 239 15.62 -22.31 0.94
N TYR A 240 16.12 -23.06 1.92
CA TYR A 240 17.33 -22.74 2.70
C TYR A 240 18.49 -23.71 2.51
N GLY A 241 18.27 -24.85 1.85
CA GLY A 241 19.32 -25.80 1.48
C GLY A 241 20.14 -25.32 0.28
N SER A 242 20.77 -26.26 -0.42
CA SER A 242 21.71 -25.98 -1.52
C SER A 242 21.13 -25.20 -2.70
N GLN A 243 19.81 -25.23 -2.89
CA GLN A 243 19.13 -24.50 -3.96
C GLN A 243 18.88 -23.01 -3.64
N GLN A 244 18.88 -22.62 -2.36
CA GLN A 244 18.61 -21.25 -1.89
C GLN A 244 17.35 -20.60 -2.51
N ALA A 245 16.30 -21.38 -2.77
CA ALA A 245 15.08 -20.94 -3.44
C ALA A 245 14.24 -19.91 -2.64
N VAL A 246 14.68 -19.55 -1.43
CA VAL A 246 14.09 -18.49 -0.60
C VAL A 246 14.04 -17.14 -1.33
N HIS A 247 15.04 -16.82 -2.17
CA HIS A 247 15.11 -15.53 -2.86
C HIS A 247 14.00 -15.33 -3.92
N ASP A 248 13.56 -16.41 -4.56
CA ASP A 248 12.45 -16.38 -5.52
C ASP A 248 11.10 -16.58 -4.80
N THR A 249 11.12 -17.31 -3.69
CA THR A 249 9.94 -17.64 -2.87
C THR A 249 9.44 -16.46 -2.04
N ILE A 250 10.33 -15.65 -1.45
CA ILE A 250 9.94 -14.50 -0.64
C ILE A 250 9.98 -13.22 -1.48
N PHE A 251 8.82 -12.61 -1.67
CA PHE A 251 8.68 -11.29 -2.29
C PHE A 251 8.50 -10.22 -1.20
N GLY A 252 9.39 -9.23 -1.15
CA GLY A 252 9.16 -8.01 -0.35
C GLY A 252 8.23 -7.06 -1.08
N LEU A 253 7.04 -6.82 -0.52
CA LEU A 253 6.15 -5.76 -1.00
C LEU A 253 6.68 -4.39 -0.56
N ALA A 254 7.14 -4.31 0.70
CA ALA A 254 7.87 -3.20 1.27
C ALA A 254 8.82 -3.74 2.36
N PHE A 255 10.13 -3.58 2.15
CA PHE A 255 11.18 -4.01 3.06
C PHE A 255 11.26 -3.13 4.31
N TYR A 256 11.08 -1.82 4.16
CA TYR A 256 10.97 -0.89 5.29
C TYR A 256 9.50 -0.65 5.67
N PRO A 257 9.23 -0.12 6.89
CA PRO A 257 7.94 0.47 7.20
C PRO A 257 7.58 1.53 6.16
N PHE A 258 6.33 1.52 5.69
CA PHE A 258 5.92 2.21 4.48
C PHE A 258 4.60 2.96 4.65
N TYR A 259 4.52 4.15 4.06
CA TYR A 259 3.23 4.81 3.87
C TYR A 259 2.45 4.17 2.72
N MET A 260 1.13 4.15 2.88
CA MET A 260 0.19 3.70 1.87
C MET A 260 -1.00 4.65 1.77
N LEU A 261 -1.52 4.86 0.57
CA LEU A 261 -2.79 5.53 0.30
C LEU A 261 -3.67 4.62 -0.58
N ILE A 262 -4.96 4.48 -0.23
CA ILE A 262 -5.91 3.62 -0.95
C ILE A 262 -6.88 4.52 -1.73
N THR A 263 -6.95 4.39 -3.05
CA THR A 263 -7.94 5.09 -3.90
C THR A 263 -8.98 4.14 -4.43
N GLU A 264 -10.14 4.67 -4.80
CA GLU A 264 -11.03 3.96 -5.72
C GLU A 264 -10.32 3.71 -7.06
N ARG A 265 -10.66 2.61 -7.73
CA ARG A 265 -10.03 2.24 -9.00
C ARG A 265 -10.22 3.29 -10.09
N ASP A 266 -11.44 3.82 -10.20
CA ASP A 266 -11.89 4.66 -11.32
C ASP A 266 -11.82 6.16 -11.01
N SER A 267 -11.18 6.54 -9.89
CA SER A 267 -10.91 7.94 -9.56
C SER A 267 -9.98 8.54 -10.62
N LEU A 268 -10.41 9.65 -11.23
CA LEU A 268 -9.64 10.40 -12.24
C LEU A 268 -8.45 11.17 -11.65
N ASP A 269 -8.31 11.20 -10.32
CA ASP A 269 -7.14 11.70 -9.60
C ASP A 269 -5.96 10.72 -9.77
N GLY A 270 -5.46 10.61 -11.00
CA GLY A 270 -4.29 9.82 -11.36
C GLY A 270 -3.09 10.23 -10.52
N PHE A 271 -2.75 9.42 -9.53
CA PHE A 271 -1.74 9.75 -8.54
C PHE A 271 -0.36 9.88 -9.18
N HIS A 272 0.14 11.11 -9.20
CA HIS A 272 1.54 11.42 -9.38
C HIS A 272 1.97 12.18 -8.12
N LEU A 273 3.00 11.70 -7.41
CA LEU A 273 3.61 12.46 -6.32
C LEU A 273 4.56 13.53 -6.87
N LEU A 274 5.05 13.33 -8.11
CA LEU A 274 5.96 14.23 -8.83
C LEU A 274 5.58 15.73 -8.87
N PRO A 275 4.32 16.14 -9.10
CA PRO A 275 3.95 17.56 -9.08
C PRO A 275 4.20 18.21 -7.70
N LEU A 276 4.04 17.46 -6.61
CA LEU A 276 4.29 17.95 -5.25
C LEU A 276 5.78 18.21 -5.00
N LEU A 277 6.65 17.40 -5.60
CA LEU A 277 8.10 17.59 -5.58
C LEU A 277 8.56 18.79 -6.42
N GLN A 278 7.91 19.02 -7.56
CA GLN A 278 8.25 20.10 -8.49
C GLN A 278 7.81 21.48 -7.98
N HIS A 279 6.70 21.55 -7.23
CA HIS A 279 6.28 22.76 -6.54
C HIS A 279 7.09 22.93 -5.23
N LYS A 280 8.33 23.42 -5.36
CA LYS A 280 9.31 23.67 -4.27
C LYS A 280 8.88 24.64 -3.15
N GLN A 281 7.60 25.04 -3.11
CA GLN A 281 6.99 25.76 -2.01
C GLN A 281 6.59 24.78 -0.91
N PHE A 282 7.58 24.31 -0.13
CA PHE A 282 7.28 23.90 1.23
C PHE A 282 6.90 25.16 2.01
N PRO A 283 5.64 25.33 2.48
CA PRO A 283 5.41 26.25 3.57
C PRO A 283 6.24 25.74 4.74
N SER A 284 7.15 26.56 5.26
CA SER A 284 7.88 26.22 6.48
C SER A 284 6.85 26.01 7.58
N PHE A 285 6.71 24.77 8.05
CA PHE A 285 5.96 24.47 9.27
C PHE A 285 6.68 25.15 10.44
N GLN A 286 6.28 26.40 10.73
CA GLN A 286 6.46 26.97 12.04
C GLN A 286 5.57 26.16 12.97
N GLU A 287 6.16 25.55 14.00
CA GLU A 287 5.37 25.05 15.13
C GLU A 287 4.48 26.19 15.63
N PRO A 288 3.20 25.93 15.96
CA PRO A 288 2.31 26.97 16.45
C PRO A 288 2.84 27.47 17.80
N SER A 289 3.57 28.58 17.77
CA SER A 289 4.06 29.24 18.97
C SER A 289 2.86 29.72 19.78
N ALA A 290 2.79 29.29 21.03
CA ALA A 290 1.70 29.63 21.94
C ALA A 290 1.82 31.08 22.44
N SER A 291 1.68 32.05 21.54
CA SER A 291 1.52 33.46 21.88
C SER A 291 0.04 33.77 22.11
N VAL A 292 -0.33 33.95 23.38
CA VAL A 292 -1.65 34.44 23.79
C VAL A 292 -1.90 35.82 23.17
N PRO A 293 -3.03 36.05 22.46
CA PRO A 293 -3.34 37.37 21.92
C PRO A 293 -3.90 38.28 23.02
N SER A 294 -3.20 39.39 23.30
CA SER A 294 -3.82 40.54 23.98
C SER A 294 -4.71 41.31 23.00
N PRO A 295 -5.88 41.81 23.44
CA PRO A 295 -6.75 42.59 22.59
C PRO A 295 -6.21 44.02 22.43
N THR A 296 -6.15 44.50 21.19
CA THR A 296 -6.66 45.80 20.67
C THR A 296 -5.83 46.15 19.43
N ASP A 297 -6.43 46.08 18.24
CA ASP A 297 -6.49 47.23 17.32
C ASP A 297 -7.27 46.91 16.04
N THR A 298 -8.19 47.81 15.71
CA THR A 298 -9.05 47.75 14.53
C THR A 298 -8.36 48.43 13.35
N ILE A 299 -8.09 47.73 12.23
CA ILE A 299 -7.86 48.38 10.91
C ILE A 299 -8.30 47.47 9.73
N GLN A 300 -9.32 47.96 9.03
CA GLN A 300 -9.63 47.88 7.59
C GLN A 300 -9.28 46.62 6.77
N GLU A 301 -10.33 45.84 6.45
CA GLU A 301 -10.35 44.98 5.25
C GLU A 301 -10.39 45.81 3.96
N LYS A 302 -9.60 45.43 2.95
CA LYS A 302 -9.89 45.71 1.53
C LYS A 302 -9.39 44.60 0.59
N ARG A 303 -10.36 43.89 -0.01
CA ARG A 303 -10.36 43.24 -1.35
C ARG A 303 -9.02 42.74 -1.92
N GLY A 304 -8.90 41.42 -2.07
CA GLY A 304 -7.78 40.79 -2.79
C GLY A 304 -8.04 39.45 -3.50
N GLU A 305 -9.27 38.92 -3.55
CA GLU A 305 -9.48 37.50 -3.91
C GLU A 305 -9.95 37.19 -5.34
N GLN A 306 -10.43 38.17 -6.13
CA GLN A 306 -11.01 37.88 -7.45
C GLN A 306 -10.02 37.56 -8.59
N ASN A 307 -8.70 37.68 -8.37
CA ASN A 307 -7.70 37.50 -9.44
C ASN A 307 -7.12 36.07 -9.55
N HIS A 308 -7.34 35.18 -8.57
CA HIS A 308 -6.71 33.86 -8.58
C HIS A 308 -7.43 32.85 -9.49
N ASP A 309 -8.76 32.84 -9.46
CA ASP A 309 -9.55 31.88 -10.25
C ASP A 309 -9.49 32.16 -11.76
N GLU A 310 -9.47 33.43 -12.15
CA GLU A 310 -9.34 33.83 -13.57
C GLU A 310 -7.97 33.45 -14.15
N ALA A 311 -6.91 33.51 -13.33
CA ALA A 311 -5.58 33.04 -13.70
C ALA A 311 -5.53 31.52 -13.89
N ILE A 312 -6.16 30.75 -13.00
CA ILE A 312 -6.25 29.28 -13.11
C ILE A 312 -7.05 28.87 -14.36
N LEU A 313 -8.20 29.51 -14.60
CA LEU A 313 -9.03 29.26 -15.78
C LEU A 313 -8.27 29.56 -17.09
N THR A 314 -7.49 30.65 -17.11
CA THR A 314 -6.64 31.03 -18.24
C THR A 314 -5.53 30.02 -18.53
N ILE A 315 -4.93 29.41 -17.49
CA ILE A 315 -3.92 28.36 -17.64
C ILE A 315 -4.55 27.08 -18.22
N MET A 316 -5.71 26.66 -17.69
CA MET A 316 -6.44 25.48 -18.17
C MET A 316 -6.84 25.61 -19.65
N GLN A 317 -7.34 26.77 -20.07
CA GLN A 317 -7.70 27.04 -21.47
C GLN A 317 -6.48 26.97 -22.41
N LYS A 318 -5.33 27.52 -22.00
CA LYS A 318 -4.08 27.46 -22.79
C LYS A 318 -3.55 26.03 -22.95
N LEU A 319 -3.66 25.20 -21.91
CA LEU A 319 -3.30 23.77 -21.99
C LEU A 319 -4.23 23.01 -22.95
N ALA A 320 -5.55 23.23 -22.87
CA ALA A 320 -6.52 22.61 -23.78
C ALA A 320 -6.29 23.01 -25.26
N GLN A 321 -5.96 24.27 -25.54
CA GLN A 321 -5.57 24.73 -26.89
C GLN A 321 -4.28 24.05 -27.37
N LYS A 322 -3.27 23.92 -26.50
CA LYS A 322 -1.98 23.29 -26.84
C LYS A 322 -2.13 21.81 -27.20
N HIS A 323 -3.07 21.09 -26.58
CA HIS A 323 -3.40 19.71 -26.94
C HIS A 323 -4.13 19.61 -28.29
N LYS A 324 -5.03 20.54 -28.63
CA LYS A 324 -5.70 20.56 -29.95
C LYS A 324 -4.75 20.83 -31.13
N GLN A 325 -3.58 21.42 -30.88
CA GLN A 325 -2.59 21.73 -31.94
C GLN A 325 -1.54 20.63 -32.17
N LYS A 326 -1.54 19.54 -31.38
CA LYS A 326 -0.65 18.38 -31.56
C LYS A 326 -1.40 17.13 -32.03
N ALA A 327 -1.93 17.20 -33.24
CA ALA A 327 -2.27 16.01 -34.03
C ALA A 327 -1.93 16.29 -35.51
N PRO A 328 -0.89 15.64 -36.04
CA PRO A 328 -1.09 14.94 -37.30
C PRO A 328 -0.30 13.63 -37.40
N VAL A 329 -0.98 12.54 -37.77
CA VAL A 329 -0.39 11.49 -38.62
C VAL A 329 -1.45 11.08 -39.64
N SER A 330 -1.16 11.29 -40.91
CA SER A 330 -1.97 10.82 -42.02
C SER A 330 -1.72 9.34 -42.28
N PHE A 331 -2.79 8.57 -42.50
CA PHE A 331 -2.67 7.24 -43.11
C PHE A 331 -2.29 7.39 -44.58
N HIS A 332 -1.14 6.87 -44.99
CA HIS A 332 -0.88 6.51 -46.38
C HIS A 332 -0.95 4.99 -46.54
N LYS A 333 -1.89 4.54 -47.38
CA LYS A 333 -1.85 3.23 -48.03
C LYS A 333 -0.81 3.24 -49.14
N GLU A 334 -0.42 2.02 -49.55
CA GLU A 334 0.37 1.57 -50.72
C GLU A 334 1.57 0.72 -50.25
N ASN A 335 2.02 -0.33 -50.94
CA ASN A 335 1.44 -1.10 -52.04
C ASN A 335 2.03 -2.53 -51.96
N ILE A 336 1.24 -3.58 -52.25
CA ILE A 336 1.78 -4.95 -52.36
C ILE A 336 2.17 -5.19 -53.81
N SER A 337 3.42 -5.57 -54.05
CA SER A 337 3.90 -6.05 -55.36
C SER A 337 4.70 -7.35 -55.20
N SER A 338 4.67 -8.16 -56.24
CA SER A 338 4.98 -9.59 -56.21
C SER A 338 6.36 -9.95 -56.79
N ASN A 339 6.68 -11.25 -56.72
CA ASN A 339 7.84 -11.95 -57.31
C ASN A 339 9.09 -11.96 -56.38
N HIS A 340 9.91 -13.02 -56.31
CA HIS A 340 10.12 -14.11 -57.28
C HIS A 340 10.36 -15.50 -56.62
N ILE A 341 10.17 -16.56 -57.41
CA ILE A 341 10.33 -17.99 -57.05
C ILE A 341 11.69 -18.54 -57.50
N SER A 342 12.36 -19.33 -56.64
CA SER A 342 13.20 -20.54 -56.93
C SER A 342 13.98 -21.00 -55.67
N SER A 343 14.38 -22.26 -55.43
CA SER A 343 13.93 -23.59 -55.92
C SER A 343 14.64 -24.75 -55.16
N VAL A 344 13.90 -25.81 -54.80
CA VAL A 344 14.29 -27.25 -54.81
C VAL A 344 15.39 -27.79 -53.85
N ARG A 345 14.97 -28.64 -52.89
CA ARG A 345 15.32 -30.08 -52.64
C ARG A 345 14.54 -30.52 -51.37
N ASP A 346 13.66 -31.52 -51.36
CA ASP A 346 13.81 -32.98 -51.61
C ASP A 346 14.78 -33.65 -50.61
N SER A 347 14.43 -34.72 -49.88
CA SER A 347 13.19 -35.54 -49.85
C SER A 347 13.08 -36.45 -48.60
N ASP A 348 11.92 -37.13 -48.43
CA ASP A 348 11.68 -38.44 -47.76
C ASP A 348 11.82 -38.57 -46.21
N THR A 349 11.07 -39.40 -45.45
CA THR A 349 9.89 -40.31 -45.63
C THR A 349 9.33 -40.65 -44.22
N VAL A 350 8.04 -40.52 -43.89
CA VAL A 350 6.92 -41.51 -43.92
C VAL A 350 6.76 -42.38 -42.64
N ASP A 351 5.51 -42.81 -42.38
CA ASP A 351 4.94 -43.71 -41.34
C ASP A 351 4.61 -43.16 -39.93
N ASP A 352 3.51 -43.58 -39.26
CA ASP A 352 2.15 -43.94 -39.75
C ASP A 352 1.10 -43.92 -38.60
N PHE A 353 -0.19 -44.03 -38.95
CA PHE A 353 -1.43 -44.22 -38.16
C PHE A 353 -1.41 -44.34 -36.62
N SER A 354 -2.35 -43.61 -35.99
CA SER A 354 -3.57 -44.26 -35.45
C SER A 354 -4.73 -43.26 -35.24
N GLN A 355 -5.93 -43.66 -35.67
CA GLN A 355 -7.21 -42.98 -35.43
C GLN A 355 -8.09 -43.87 -34.55
N GLU A 356 -8.66 -43.32 -33.48
CA GLU A 356 -9.91 -43.81 -32.85
C GLU A 356 -10.58 -42.63 -32.12
N THR A 357 -11.88 -42.57 -31.84
CA THR A 357 -13.09 -43.05 -32.55
C THR A 357 -14.26 -42.20 -32.01
N VAL A 358 -15.24 -41.88 -32.85
CA VAL A 358 -16.44 -41.09 -32.46
C VAL A 358 -17.42 -41.95 -31.66
N ILE A 359 -17.99 -41.39 -30.58
CA ILE A 359 -19.30 -41.80 -30.07
C ILE A 359 -20.18 -40.54 -29.91
N MET A 360 -21.29 -40.49 -30.64
CA MET A 360 -22.40 -39.55 -30.41
C MET A 360 -23.49 -40.20 -29.55
N GLY A 361 -24.20 -39.40 -28.76
CA GLY A 361 -25.36 -39.84 -28.00
C GLY A 361 -26.08 -38.70 -27.30
N GLY A 362 -27.03 -38.07 -28.00
CA GLY A 362 -28.13 -37.31 -27.36
C GLY A 362 -29.22 -38.27 -26.81
N PRO A 363 -30.41 -37.78 -26.38
CA PRO A 363 -31.08 -36.61 -26.96
C PRO A 363 -31.66 -35.57 -25.97
N GLU A 364 -31.91 -34.40 -26.57
CA GLU A 364 -33.01 -33.43 -26.38
C GLU A 364 -33.99 -33.58 -25.20
N ASN A 365 -34.26 -32.45 -24.54
CA ASN A 365 -35.60 -32.09 -24.06
C ASN A 365 -35.83 -30.57 -24.16
N HIS A 366 -37.09 -30.18 -24.41
CA HIS A 366 -37.53 -28.83 -24.80
C HIS A 366 -38.31 -28.11 -23.66
N PHE A 367 -38.40 -26.77 -23.75
CA PHE A 367 -39.14 -25.83 -22.88
C PHE A 367 -38.59 -25.68 -21.44
N SER A 368 -38.71 -24.55 -20.73
CA SER A 368 -39.50 -23.31 -20.94
C SER A 368 -38.63 -22.05 -20.74
N THR A 369 -39.04 -20.92 -21.32
CA THR A 369 -38.56 -19.57 -20.95
C THR A 369 -39.64 -18.89 -20.12
N ASP A 370 -39.41 -18.74 -18.82
CA ASP A 370 -40.30 -18.00 -17.92
C ASP A 370 -39.55 -16.81 -17.30
N GLU A 371 -40.25 -15.68 -17.19
CA GLU A 371 -39.71 -14.40 -16.71
C GLU A 371 -39.62 -14.38 -15.18
N ASP A 372 -38.40 -14.28 -14.63
CA ASP A 372 -38.20 -14.09 -13.18
C ASP A 372 -38.72 -12.72 -12.72
N THR A 373 -39.93 -12.73 -12.15
CA THR A 373 -40.56 -11.56 -11.54
C THR A 373 -39.97 -11.34 -10.14
N VAL A 374 -39.23 -10.24 -9.96
CA VAL A 374 -38.64 -9.88 -8.66
C VAL A 374 -39.74 -9.54 -7.64
N GLN A 375 -40.10 -10.51 -6.79
CA GLN A 375 -40.97 -10.27 -5.64
C GLN A 375 -40.16 -9.75 -4.44
N THR A 376 -40.36 -8.48 -4.10
CA THR A 376 -39.79 -7.87 -2.90
C THR A 376 -40.56 -8.29 -1.64
N VAL A 377 -40.08 -9.33 -0.95
CA VAL A 377 -40.64 -9.73 0.35
C VAL A 377 -40.22 -8.73 1.43
N LYS A 378 -41.19 -7.96 1.97
CA LYS A 378 -40.97 -7.11 3.15
C LYS A 378 -40.99 -7.95 4.41
N MET A 379 -39.84 -8.09 5.08
CA MET A 379 -39.77 -8.62 6.44
C MET A 379 -40.24 -7.56 7.45
N PRO A 380 -41.02 -7.92 8.48
CA PRO A 380 -41.29 -7.04 9.61
C PRO A 380 -40.04 -6.87 10.50
N PRO A 381 -39.88 -5.73 11.19
CA PRO A 381 -38.77 -5.52 12.11
C PRO A 381 -38.88 -6.44 13.35
N PRO A 382 -37.76 -6.91 13.93
CA PRO A 382 -37.79 -7.73 15.13
C PRO A 382 -38.25 -6.92 16.36
N ASP A 383 -39.04 -7.58 17.20
CA ASP A 383 -39.60 -6.99 18.42
C ASP A 383 -38.53 -6.52 19.41
N LYS A 384 -38.82 -5.41 20.09
CA LYS A 384 -37.95 -4.83 21.12
C LYS A 384 -37.98 -5.71 22.38
N ALA A 385 -36.94 -6.50 22.59
CA ALA A 385 -36.73 -7.18 23.86
C ALA A 385 -36.49 -6.16 24.99
N THR A 386 -37.50 -5.96 25.82
CA THR A 386 -37.42 -5.15 27.05
C THR A 386 -36.54 -5.84 28.10
N PHE A 387 -35.38 -5.28 28.41
CA PHE A 387 -34.65 -5.60 29.64
C PHE A 387 -35.14 -4.70 30.77
N ASN A 388 -35.78 -5.31 31.77
CA ASN A 388 -36.04 -4.67 33.06
C ASN A 388 -34.79 -4.78 33.93
N THR A 389 -34.20 -3.65 34.30
CA THR A 389 -33.23 -3.60 35.41
C THR A 389 -33.72 -2.59 36.44
N THR A 390 -34.22 -3.10 37.56
CA THR A 390 -34.68 -2.29 38.68
C THR A 390 -33.47 -1.73 39.43
N TYR A 391 -33.39 -0.41 39.59
CA TYR A 391 -32.54 0.24 40.57
C TYR A 391 -33.28 1.45 41.15
N THR A 392 -33.29 1.54 42.48
CA THR A 392 -33.87 2.64 43.27
C THR A 392 -32.81 3.17 44.25
N PRO A 393 -32.93 4.43 44.72
CA PRO A 393 -31.77 5.32 44.66
C PRO A 393 -31.27 5.80 46.04
N GLU A 394 -30.07 6.38 46.04
CA GLU A 394 -29.64 7.32 47.08
C GLU A 394 -29.12 8.63 46.45
N HIS A 395 -29.77 9.73 46.81
CA HIS A 395 -29.37 11.15 46.67
C HIS A 395 -29.22 11.70 48.11
N PRO A 396 -28.60 12.88 48.39
CA PRO A 396 -28.30 14.02 47.49
C PRO A 396 -26.78 14.19 47.25
N ASP A 397 -26.26 15.22 46.59
CA ASP A 397 -26.83 16.46 46.01
C ASP A 397 -26.27 16.67 44.57
N GLY A 398 -26.39 17.77 43.82
CA GLY A 398 -26.92 19.11 44.04
C GLY A 398 -26.06 20.19 43.39
N GLN A 399 -26.27 20.48 42.09
CA GLN A 399 -26.11 21.82 41.47
C GLN A 399 -26.49 21.81 39.99
N LEU A 400 -27.12 22.90 39.55
CA LEU A 400 -27.50 23.16 38.15
C LEU A 400 -26.29 23.70 37.37
N SER A 401 -26.17 23.33 36.10
CA SER A 401 -25.36 24.05 35.12
C SER A 401 -26.06 24.04 33.76
N GLU A 402 -25.85 25.11 32.99
CA GLU A 402 -26.69 25.51 31.86
C GLU A 402 -26.41 24.71 30.58
N LYS A 403 -27.45 24.51 29.78
CA LYS A 403 -27.32 23.96 28.42
C LYS A 403 -26.91 25.07 27.46
N ASN A 404 -25.69 25.03 26.95
CA ASN A 404 -25.34 25.76 25.73
C ASN A 404 -25.86 25.03 24.49
N PRO A 405 -26.33 25.76 23.45
CA PRO A 405 -26.79 25.16 22.21
C PRO A 405 -25.61 24.65 21.36
N ILE A 406 -25.84 23.53 20.68
CA ILE A 406 -24.94 23.01 19.64
C ILE A 406 -25.24 23.80 18.36
N PRO A 407 -24.24 24.39 17.68
CA PRO A 407 -24.44 24.95 16.35
C PRO A 407 -24.57 23.82 15.31
N GLU A 408 -25.72 23.72 14.66
CA GLU A 408 -25.86 22.97 13.41
C GLU A 408 -25.18 23.75 12.29
N ASN A 409 -23.98 23.32 11.88
CA ASN A 409 -23.50 23.29 10.49
C ASN A 409 -22.03 22.90 10.43
N ASP A 410 -21.77 21.64 10.11
CA ASP A 410 -20.56 21.20 9.42
C ASP A 410 -20.99 20.05 8.50
N GLU A 411 -21.02 20.29 7.18
CA GLU A 411 -21.18 19.23 6.18
C GLU A 411 -19.87 18.41 6.10
N LEU A 412 -19.63 17.61 7.13
CA LEU A 412 -18.52 16.66 7.14
C LEU A 412 -18.75 15.60 6.07
N ALA A 413 -17.96 15.65 5.00
CA ALA A 413 -17.92 14.60 3.99
C ALA A 413 -17.70 13.22 4.65
N GLU A 414 -18.57 12.26 4.36
CA GLU A 414 -18.59 10.95 5.00
C GLU A 414 -17.30 10.15 4.69
N THR A 415 -16.31 10.27 5.57
CA THR A 415 -15.09 9.47 5.49
C THR A 415 -15.40 8.04 5.93
N ILE A 416 -15.38 7.09 4.99
CA ILE A 416 -15.60 5.68 5.27
C ILE A 416 -14.37 5.11 6.02
N ILE A 417 -14.46 5.02 7.34
CA ILE A 417 -13.44 4.40 8.20
C ILE A 417 -13.74 2.90 8.34
N LEU A 418 -12.93 2.07 7.70
CA LEU A 418 -13.06 0.61 7.83
C LEU A 418 -12.34 0.12 9.09
N ARG A 419 -13.11 -0.49 10.02
CA ARG A 419 -12.60 -1.08 11.26
C ARG A 419 -12.60 -2.61 11.17
N PRO A 420 -11.52 -3.31 11.56
CA PRO A 420 -11.57 -4.75 11.76
C PRO A 420 -12.56 -5.09 12.89
N GLY A 421 -13.28 -6.20 12.73
CA GLY A 421 -14.23 -6.67 13.75
C GLY A 421 -13.50 -7.08 15.02
N LYS A 422 -13.94 -6.56 16.18
CA LYS A 422 -13.50 -7.12 17.47
C LYS A 422 -14.13 -8.50 17.63
N LYS A 423 -13.30 -9.52 17.91
CA LYS A 423 -13.80 -10.80 18.44
C LYS A 423 -14.42 -10.52 19.81
N SER A 424 -15.67 -10.95 19.98
CA SER A 424 -16.46 -10.91 21.21
C SER A 424 -16.33 -12.22 21.98
#